data_AF-K2BKZ7-F1
#
_entry.id   AF-K2BKZ7-F1
#
_cell.length_a   1.000
_cell.length_b   1.000
_cell.length_c   1.000
_cell.angle_alpha   90.00
_cell.angle_beta   90.00
_cell.angle_gamma   90.00
#
_symmetry.space_group_name_H-M   'P 1'
#
loop_
_entity.id
_entity.type
_entity.pdbx_description
1 polymer ?
#
loop_
_entity_poly.entity_id
_entity_poly.type
_entity_poly.pdbx_seq_one_letter_code
_entity_poly.pdbx_strand_id
1 'polypeptide(L)'
;MAHLLSHNWEWGNSRIVLKRVIQNEGGLEQSKQALKELIEFARVDAEPEVVVCTGNFADTLHRSSSDADCVFMGFELPDPEREEEWFDNYEKLLQGLPTTLLVHSTDSRDYLAHD
;
A
#
# COMPACT_ATOMS: atom_id res chain seq x y z
N MET A 1 -8.90 3.89 6.13
CA MET A 1 -9.28 5.07 5.31
C MET A 1 -9.90 4.66 3.97
N ALA A 2 -9.32 3.74 3.21
CA ALA A 2 -9.94 3.21 1.97
C ALA A 2 -11.38 2.70 2.16
N HIS A 3 -11.65 2.00 3.28
CA HIS A 3 -13.01 1.51 3.63
C HIS A 3 -14.05 2.63 3.88
N LEU A 4 -13.62 3.83 4.28
CA LEU A 4 -14.54 4.96 4.47
C LEU A 4 -14.93 5.61 3.13
N LEU A 5 -14.08 5.47 2.11
CA LEU A 5 -14.37 5.97 0.77
C LEU A 5 -15.37 5.09 0.03
N SER A 6 -15.35 3.77 0.26
CA SER A 6 -16.36 2.86 -0.33
C SER A 6 -17.77 3.04 0.24
N HIS A 7 -17.93 3.76 1.37
CA HIS A 7 -19.24 4.17 1.89
C HIS A 7 -19.81 5.43 1.21
N ASN A 8 -19.04 6.08 0.33
CA ASN A 8 -19.55 7.14 -0.54
C ASN A 8 -20.17 6.49 -1.78
N TRP A 9 -21.42 6.86 -2.11
CA TRP A 9 -22.22 6.28 -3.20
C TRP A 9 -21.52 6.22 -4.58
N GLU A 10 -20.57 7.13 -4.85
CA GLU A 10 -19.75 7.13 -6.07
C GLU A 10 -18.76 5.95 -6.17
N TRP A 11 -18.44 5.29 -5.04
CA TRP A 11 -17.44 4.22 -4.94
C TRP A 11 -18.06 2.87 -4.53
N GLY A 12 -19.39 2.75 -4.57
CA GLY A 12 -20.11 1.55 -4.12
C GLY A 12 -19.85 0.27 -4.92
N ASN A 13 -19.21 0.38 -6.11
CA ASN A 13 -18.76 -0.74 -6.94
C ASN A 13 -17.22 -0.80 -7.07
N SER A 14 -16.48 -0.03 -6.28
CA SER A 14 -15.03 0.03 -6.39
C SER A 14 -14.38 -1.19 -5.76
N ARG A 15 -13.49 -1.83 -6.51
CA ARG A 15 -12.68 -2.97 -6.05
C ARG A 15 -11.52 -2.46 -5.20
N ILE A 16 -11.51 -2.80 -3.92
CA ILE A 16 -10.39 -2.50 -3.02
C ILE A 16 -9.40 -3.66 -3.10
N VAL A 17 -8.14 -3.36 -3.44
CA VAL A 17 -7.06 -4.35 -3.45
C VAL A 17 -6.00 -3.95 -2.43
N LEU A 18 -5.78 -4.81 -1.42
CA LEU A 18 -4.74 -4.61 -0.43
C LEU A 18 -3.47 -5.34 -0.88
N LYS A 19 -2.45 -4.56 -1.24
CA LYS A 19 -1.19 -5.09 -1.77
C LYS A 19 -0.11 -5.14 -0.69
N ARG A 20 0.61 -6.28 -0.61
CA ARG A 20 1.85 -6.40 0.16
C ARG A 20 3.00 -6.77 -0.75
N VAL A 21 4.08 -6.00 -0.69
CA VAL A 21 5.30 -6.29 -1.45
C VAL A 21 6.23 -7.14 -0.59
N ILE A 22 6.75 -8.24 -1.15
CA ILE A 22 7.73 -9.14 -0.50
C ILE A 22 8.97 -9.31 -1.36
N GLN A 23 10.12 -9.61 -0.76
CA GLN A 23 11.38 -9.77 -1.51
C GLN A 23 11.63 -11.20 -2.03
N ASN A 24 10.96 -12.21 -1.45
CA ASN A 24 11.19 -13.62 -1.79
C ASN A 24 9.86 -14.38 -1.84
N GLU A 25 9.69 -15.24 -2.85
CA GLU A 25 8.54 -16.14 -3.03
C GLU A 25 8.29 -17.07 -1.84
N GLY A 26 9.32 -17.42 -1.06
CA GLY A 26 9.18 -18.29 0.11
C GLY A 26 8.18 -17.80 1.17
N GLY A 27 7.88 -16.49 1.20
CA GLY A 27 6.91 -15.89 2.11
C GLY A 27 5.52 -15.61 1.50
N LEU A 28 5.25 -16.07 0.28
CA LEU A 28 4.04 -15.68 -0.47
C LEU A 28 2.76 -16.14 0.21
N GLU A 29 2.65 -17.44 0.51
CA GLU A 29 1.43 -18.00 1.12
C GLU A 29 1.20 -17.45 2.53
N GLN A 30 2.25 -17.35 3.35
CA GLN A 30 2.17 -16.77 4.68
C GLN A 30 1.72 -15.30 4.63
N SER A 31 2.30 -14.50 3.74
CA SER A 31 1.95 -13.09 3.58
C SER A 31 0.52 -12.92 3.08
N LYS A 32 0.08 -13.80 2.17
CA LYS A 32 -1.28 -13.79 1.63
C LYS A 32 -2.30 -14.15 2.71
N GLN A 33 -1.98 -15.11 3.56
CA GLN A 33 -2.82 -15.49 4.69
C GLN A 33 -2.93 -14.36 5.72
N ALA A 34 -1.81 -13.73 6.08
CA ALA A 34 -1.81 -12.57 6.98
C ALA A 34 -2.65 -11.41 6.43
N LEU A 35 -2.60 -11.15 5.12
CA LEU A 35 -3.46 -10.13 4.49
C LEU A 35 -4.94 -10.50 4.58
N LYS A 36 -5.32 -11.76 4.33
CA LYS A 36 -6.71 -12.22 4.46
C LYS A 36 -7.23 -12.01 5.88
N GLU A 37 -6.45 -12.39 6.88
CA GLU A 37 -6.80 -12.25 8.29
C GLU A 37 -6.98 -10.78 8.67
N LEU A 38 -6.11 -9.89 8.17
CA LEU A 38 -6.25 -8.45 8.40
C LEU A 38 -7.53 -7.89 7.75
N ILE A 39 -7.83 -8.28 6.51
CA ILE A 39 -9.04 -7.86 5.79
C ILE A 39 -10.30 -8.33 6.55
N GLU A 40 -10.31 -9.59 6.98
CA GLU A 40 -11.42 -10.18 7.74
C GLU A 40 -11.59 -9.48 9.09
N PHE A 41 -10.50 -9.26 9.82
CA PHE A 41 -10.50 -8.56 11.11
C PHE A 41 -11.03 -7.13 10.97
N ALA A 42 -10.58 -6.41 9.93
CA ALA A 42 -11.02 -5.05 9.63
C ALA A 42 -12.44 -4.99 9.06
N ARG A 43 -13.03 -6.14 8.68
CA ARG A 43 -14.36 -6.27 8.06
C ARG A 43 -14.51 -5.40 6.80
N VAL A 44 -13.45 -5.37 6.00
CA VAL A 44 -13.40 -4.62 4.75
C VAL A 44 -13.65 -5.60 3.60
N ASP A 45 -14.47 -5.20 2.64
CA ASP A 45 -14.58 -5.92 1.37
C ASP A 45 -13.38 -5.54 0.48
N ALA A 46 -12.31 -6.33 0.56
CA ALA A 46 -11.06 -6.10 -0.15
C ALA A 46 -10.42 -7.43 -0.59
N GLU A 47 -9.66 -7.38 -1.67
CA GLU A 47 -8.91 -8.52 -2.17
C GLU A 47 -7.43 -8.45 -1.75
N PRO A 48 -6.86 -9.53 -1.19
CA PRO A 48 -5.45 -9.58 -0.83
C PRO A 48 -4.59 -9.93 -2.05
N GLU A 49 -3.58 -9.11 -2.33
CA GLU A 49 -2.59 -9.35 -3.38
C GLU A 49 -1.17 -9.26 -2.79
N VAL A 50 -0.37 -10.31 -3.04
CA VAL A 50 1.04 -10.32 -2.64
C VAL A 50 1.88 -10.20 -3.90
N VAL A 51 2.71 -9.15 -3.95
CA VAL A 51 3.57 -8.85 -5.10
C VAL A 51 5.00 -9.14 -4.72
N VAL A 52 5.66 -10.02 -5.47
CA VAL A 52 7.10 -10.26 -5.28
C VAL A 52 7.87 -9.14 -5.99
N CYS A 53 8.68 -8.41 -5.23
CA CYS A 53 9.53 -7.36 -5.75
C CYS A 53 10.63 -7.95 -6.62
N THR A 54 10.68 -7.51 -7.88
CA THR A 54 11.73 -7.89 -8.82
C THR A 54 12.52 -6.64 -9.17
N GLY A 55 13.70 -6.48 -8.54
CA GLY A 55 14.53 -5.28 -8.70
C GLY A 55 14.17 -4.18 -7.72
N ASN A 56 13.90 -2.97 -8.22
CA ASN A 56 13.59 -1.83 -7.36
C ASN A 56 12.08 -1.79 -7.01
N PHE A 57 11.77 -1.12 -5.90
CA PHE A 57 10.40 -0.98 -5.41
C PHE A 57 9.53 -0.10 -6.33
N ALA A 58 10.09 0.99 -6.87
CA ALA A 58 9.36 1.94 -7.71
C ALA A 58 8.74 1.26 -8.95
N ASP A 59 9.53 0.46 -9.67
CA ASP A 59 9.10 -0.29 -10.85
C ASP A 59 8.01 -1.31 -10.49
N THR A 60 8.13 -1.95 -9.31
CA THR A 60 7.14 -2.90 -8.82
C THR A 60 5.83 -2.20 -8.45
N LEU A 61 5.91 -1.04 -7.78
CA LEU A 61 4.77 -0.21 -7.43
C LEU A 61 4.03 0.29 -8.68
N HIS A 62 4.76 0.84 -9.66
CA HIS A 62 4.20 1.33 -10.91
C HIS A 62 3.53 0.20 -11.69
N ARG A 63 4.23 -0.91 -11.89
CA ARG A 63 3.68 -2.08 -12.61
C ARG A 63 2.42 -2.63 -11.95
N SER A 64 2.43 -2.73 -10.62
CA SER A 64 1.30 -3.31 -9.89
C SER A 64 0.15 -2.33 -9.67
N SER A 65 0.35 -1.02 -9.79
CA SER A 65 -0.68 -0.01 -9.49
C SER A 65 -1.09 0.85 -10.68
N SER A 66 -0.55 0.59 -11.88
CA SER A 66 -0.81 1.41 -13.08
C SER A 66 -2.27 1.43 -13.54
N ASP A 67 -3.05 0.41 -13.22
CA ASP A 67 -4.46 0.26 -13.59
C ASP A 67 -5.42 0.74 -12.49
N ALA A 68 -4.90 1.23 -11.36
CA ALA A 68 -5.71 1.72 -10.26
C ALA A 68 -6.27 3.13 -10.55
N ASP A 69 -7.53 3.37 -10.22
CA ASP A 69 -8.10 4.72 -10.25
C ASP A 69 -7.50 5.63 -9.15
N CYS A 70 -7.07 5.02 -8.04
CA CYS A 70 -6.53 5.71 -6.88
C CYS A 70 -5.62 4.80 -6.06
N VAL A 71 -4.49 5.33 -5.59
CA VAL A 71 -3.50 4.59 -4.79
C VAL A 71 -3.43 5.17 -3.38
N PHE A 72 -3.55 4.31 -2.36
CA PHE A 72 -3.30 4.68 -0.97
C PHE A 72 -1.93 4.16 -0.57
N MET A 73 -1.04 5.07 -0.18
CA MET A 73 0.33 4.72 0.14
C MET A 73 0.70 5.21 1.54
N GLY A 74 1.13 4.26 2.37
CA GLY A 74 1.78 4.59 3.64
C GLY A 74 3.10 5.30 3.39
N PHE A 75 3.41 6.34 4.16
CA PHE A 75 4.73 6.95 4.14
C PHE A 75 5.29 7.15 5.55
N GLU A 76 6.61 7.20 5.62
CA GLU A 76 7.35 7.56 6.83
C GLU A 76 7.81 9.01 6.72
N LEU A 77 7.75 9.72 7.84
CA LEU A 77 8.28 11.09 7.90
C LEU A 77 9.79 11.05 7.70
N PRO A 78 10.36 12.04 6.99
CA PRO A 78 11.81 12.14 6.87
C PRO A 78 12.47 12.28 8.24
N ASP A 79 13.67 11.73 8.37
CA ASP A 79 14.58 12.11 9.45
C ASP A 79 14.87 13.61 9.37
N PRO A 80 15.08 14.30 10.52
CA PRO A 80 15.52 15.68 10.52
C PRO A 80 16.76 15.85 9.62
N GLU A 81 16.81 16.92 8.86
CA GLU A 81 17.90 17.26 7.92
C GLU A 81 17.94 16.42 6.62
N ARG A 82 16.98 15.51 6.41
CA ARG A 82 16.83 14.73 5.17
C ARG A 82 15.56 15.03 4.39
N GLU A 83 14.91 16.15 4.68
CA GLU A 83 13.61 16.51 4.10
C GLU A 83 13.68 16.70 2.58
N GLU A 84 14.76 17.30 2.08
CA GLU A 84 14.98 17.54 0.65
C GLU A 84 15.20 16.23 -0.12
N GLU A 85 16.06 15.34 0.39
CA GLU A 85 16.29 14.01 -0.21
C GLU A 85 15.01 13.17 -0.20
N TRP A 86 14.27 13.20 0.92
CA TRP A 86 12.99 12.51 1.03
C TRP A 86 11.98 13.03 0.01
N PHE A 87 11.86 14.35 -0.15
CA PHE A 87 10.95 14.97 -1.10
C PHE A 87 11.29 14.57 -2.53
N ASP A 88 12.55 14.67 -2.94
CA ASP A 88 13.02 14.29 -4.28
C ASP A 88 12.77 12.80 -4.59
N ASN A 89 12.96 11.93 -3.59
CA ASN A 89 12.72 10.51 -3.73
C ASN A 89 11.23 10.19 -3.88
N TYR A 90 10.37 10.82 -3.08
CA TYR A 90 8.92 10.65 -3.17
C TYR A 90 8.35 11.27 -4.44
N GLU A 91 8.85 12.42 -4.88
CA GLU A 91 8.43 13.03 -6.15
C GLU A 91 8.68 12.08 -7.32
N LYS A 92 9.89 11.50 -7.41
CA LYS A 92 10.24 10.50 -8.43
C LYS A 92 9.41 9.23 -8.31
N LEU A 93 9.14 8.77 -7.09
CA LEU A 93 8.34 7.57 -6.83
C LEU A 93 6.88 7.74 -7.29
N LEU A 94 6.31 8.92 -7.04
CA LEU A 94 4.92 9.25 -7.38
C LEU A 94 4.73 9.63 -8.84
N GLN A 95 5.79 10.05 -9.53
CA GLN A 95 5.73 10.41 -10.93
C GLN A 95 5.21 9.25 -11.79
N GLY A 96 4.08 9.46 -12.48
CA GLY A 96 3.48 8.44 -13.35
C GLY A 96 2.52 7.49 -12.66
N LEU A 97 2.33 7.59 -11.33
CA LEU A 97 1.24 6.91 -10.64
C LEU A 97 -0.10 7.64 -10.87
N PRO A 98 -1.22 6.91 -10.78
CA PRO A 98 -2.54 7.50 -10.64
C PRO A 98 -2.64 8.41 -9.40
N THR A 99 -3.80 9.05 -9.21
CA THR A 99 -4.07 9.86 -8.01
C THR A 99 -3.67 9.11 -6.75
N THR A 100 -2.65 9.60 -6.04
CA THR A 100 -2.07 8.91 -4.89
C THR A 100 -2.29 9.72 -3.63
N LEU A 101 -2.90 9.08 -2.63
CA LEU A 101 -3.03 9.63 -1.28
C LEU A 101 -1.92 9.06 -0.40
N LEU A 102 -0.98 9.92 -0.02
CA LEU A 102 0.01 9.63 1.00
C LEU A 102 -0.66 9.68 2.38
N VAL A 103 -0.54 8.59 3.14
CA VAL A 103 -1.14 8.42 4.46
C VAL A 103 -0.05 8.13 5.47
N HIS A 104 -0.01 8.89 6.56
CA HIS A 104 0.84 8.62 7.71
C HIS A 104 -0.03 8.50 8.96
N SER A 105 0.15 7.42 9.71
CA SER A 105 -0.49 7.21 11.00
C SER A 105 0.45 7.72 12.10
N THR A 106 -0.08 8.52 13.03
CA THR A 106 0.65 8.95 14.23
C THR A 106 0.84 7.82 15.24
N ASP A 107 0.18 6.68 15.03
CA ASP A 107 0.30 5.47 15.82
C ASP A 107 1.24 4.50 15.10
N SER A 108 2.40 4.23 15.70
CA SER A 108 3.51 3.43 15.16
C SER A 108 3.29 1.91 15.25
N ARG A 109 2.04 1.47 15.39
CA ARG A 109 1.69 0.06 15.45
C ARG A 109 1.67 -0.57 14.06
N ASP A 110 2.67 -1.41 13.80
CA ASP A 110 2.63 -2.35 12.68
C ASP A 110 1.70 -3.52 13.05
N TYR A 111 0.49 -3.54 12.48
CA TYR A 111 -0.48 -4.60 12.68
C TYR A 111 -0.13 -5.91 11.94
N LEU A 112 0.96 -5.92 11.16
CA LEU A 112 1.42 -7.08 10.38
C LEU A 112 2.75 -7.65 10.89
N ALA A 113 3.40 -7.02 11.86
CA ALA A 113 4.53 -7.59 12.58
C ALA A 113 4.03 -8.69 13.53
N HIS A 114 4.35 -9.94 13.24
CA HIS A 114 4.22 -11.03 14.21
C HIS A 114 5.55 -11.13 14.98
N ASP A 115 5.47 -11.13 16.32
CA ASP A 115 6.53 -11.61 17.23
C ASP A 115 6.80 -13.11 17.03
#